data_AF-A0A315XVN0-F1
#
_entry.id   AF-A0A315XVN0-F1
#
_cell.length_a   1.000
_cell.length_b   1.000
_cell.length_c   1.000
_cell.angle_alpha   90.00
_cell.angle_beta   90.00
_cell.angle_gamma   90.00
#
_symmetry.space_group_name_H-M   'P 1'
#
loop_
_entity.id
_entity.type
_entity.pdbx_description
1 polymer ?
#
loop_
_entity_poly.entity_id
_entity_poly.type
_entity_poly.pdbx_seq_one_letter_code
_entity_poly.pdbx_strand_id
1 'polypeptide(L)'
;MNDCVPCCEKEYGLTGMRILCGYSLAGLFSLWAFYESQVFSGVISCSGSLWFGDWISYAESHTAPQNSSVYLSLGDREEKARDRIMATVGDCTRRQYELVCGDKNVSRHILEWNEGGHFNEPEKRIAKGIRWCVK
;
A
#
# COMPACT_ATOMS: atom_id res chain seq x y z
N MET A 1 -4.10 8.22 -14.63
CA MET A 1 -5.28 8.43 -13.74
C MET A 1 -6.26 9.42 -14.31
N ASN A 2 -5.79 10.44 -15.03
CA ASN A 2 -6.61 11.54 -15.55
C ASN A 2 -7.76 11.10 -16.48
N ASP A 3 -7.70 9.88 -17.04
CA ASP A 3 -8.77 9.37 -17.90
C ASP A 3 -9.64 8.32 -17.19
N CYS A 4 -9.04 7.31 -16.53
CA CYS A 4 -9.82 6.20 -15.94
C CYS A 4 -10.72 6.63 -14.78
N VAL A 5 -10.22 7.45 -13.85
CA VAL A 5 -11.00 7.83 -12.65
C VAL A 5 -12.20 8.69 -13.05
N PRO A 6 -12.05 9.79 -13.81
CA PRO A 6 -13.20 10.58 -14.25
C PRO A 6 -14.18 9.80 -15.12
N CYS A 7 -13.69 8.86 -15.95
CA CYS A 7 -14.54 7.99 -16.75
C CYS A 7 -15.46 7.14 -15.85
N CYS A 8 -14.88 6.40 -14.88
CA CYS A 8 -15.65 5.56 -13.97
C CYS A 8 -16.64 6.38 -13.13
N GLU A 9 -16.23 7.56 -12.64
CA GLU A 9 -17.12 8.42 -11.85
C GLU A 9 -18.31 8.90 -12.65
N LYS A 10 -18.09 9.29 -13.91
CA LYS A 10 -19.17 9.72 -14.81
C LYS A 10 -20.09 8.57 -15.19
N GLU A 11 -19.53 7.40 -15.51
CA GLU A 11 -20.29 6.23 -15.97
C GLU A 11 -21.16 5.63 -14.86
N TYR A 12 -20.61 5.52 -13.64
CA TYR A 12 -21.27 4.85 -12.52
C TYR A 12 -21.81 5.82 -11.45
N GLY A 13 -21.69 7.14 -11.65
CA GLY A 13 -22.19 8.15 -10.71
C GLY A 13 -21.49 8.12 -9.35
N LEU A 14 -20.19 7.79 -9.32
CA LEU A 14 -19.43 7.61 -8.07
C LEU A 14 -19.00 8.97 -7.50
N THR A 15 -19.24 9.18 -6.21
CA THR A 15 -18.90 10.44 -5.49
C THR A 15 -18.20 10.20 -4.15
N GLY A 16 -17.78 8.95 -3.90
CA GLY A 16 -17.23 8.52 -2.62
C GLY A 16 -15.71 8.59 -2.51
N MET A 17 -15.20 8.02 -1.43
CA MET A 17 -13.76 7.86 -1.20
C MET A 17 -13.14 6.95 -2.26
N ARG A 18 -11.96 7.34 -2.74
CA ARG A 18 -11.17 6.53 -3.67
C ARG A 18 -10.12 5.77 -2.87
N ILE A 19 -10.11 4.45 -3.00
CA ILE A 19 -9.13 3.57 -2.36
C ILE A 19 -8.44 2.77 -3.45
N LEU A 20 -7.11 2.75 -3.43
CA LEU A 20 -6.30 1.94 -4.34
C LEU A 20 -5.75 0.72 -3.59
N CYS A 21 -5.76 -0.45 -4.23
CA CYS A 21 -5.22 -1.66 -3.64
C CYS A 21 -4.35 -2.43 -4.63
N GLY A 22 -3.33 -3.11 -4.11
CA GLY A 22 -2.46 -3.94 -4.93
C GLY A 22 -1.63 -4.92 -4.13
N TYR A 23 -1.17 -5.96 -4.83
CA TYR A 23 -0.33 -7.02 -4.30
C TYR A 23 1.03 -7.05 -5.01
N SER A 24 2.13 -7.32 -4.29
CA SER A 24 3.47 -7.37 -4.91
C SER A 24 3.85 -6.05 -5.58
N LEU A 25 4.29 -6.06 -6.85
CA LEU A 25 4.56 -4.84 -7.62
C LEU A 25 3.33 -3.94 -7.75
N ALA A 26 2.11 -4.50 -7.78
CA ALA A 26 0.91 -3.67 -7.76
C ALA A 26 0.71 -2.99 -6.39
N GLY A 27 1.21 -3.59 -5.30
CA GLY A 27 1.22 -2.95 -3.97
C GLY A 27 2.22 -1.80 -3.89
N LEU A 28 3.40 -1.94 -4.52
CA LEU A 28 4.35 -0.84 -4.71
C LEU A 28 3.73 0.28 -5.56
N PHE A 29 3.16 -0.07 -6.70
CA PHE A 29 2.47 0.89 -7.57
C PHE A 29 1.34 1.60 -6.85
N SER A 30 0.59 0.90 -6.00
CA SER A 30 -0.51 1.50 -5.25
C SER A 30 -0.02 2.61 -4.30
N LEU A 31 1.11 2.40 -3.62
CA LEU A 31 1.73 3.42 -2.78
C LEU A 31 2.29 4.57 -3.60
N TRP A 32 2.99 4.28 -4.71
CA TRP A 32 3.50 5.31 -5.61
C TRP A 32 2.37 6.21 -6.13
N ALA A 33 1.30 5.59 -6.64
CA ALA A 33 0.10 6.25 -7.11
C ALA A 33 -0.56 7.11 -6.03
N PHE A 34 -0.61 6.61 -4.80
CA PHE A 34 -1.14 7.31 -3.64
C PHE A 34 -0.35 8.58 -3.31
N TYR A 35 0.99 8.51 -3.32
CA TYR A 35 1.86 9.66 -3.09
C TYR A 35 1.89 10.65 -4.27
N GLU A 36 1.98 10.18 -5.51
CA GLU A 36 2.08 11.09 -6.66
C GLU A 36 0.79 11.84 -6.96
N SER A 37 -0.33 11.11 -6.98
CA SER A 37 -1.58 11.67 -7.52
C SER A 37 -2.33 12.52 -6.52
N GLN A 38 -2.17 12.25 -5.23
CA GLN A 38 -2.91 12.89 -4.15
C GLN A 38 -4.45 12.71 -4.23
N VAL A 39 -4.97 11.88 -5.16
CA VAL A 39 -6.43 11.75 -5.38
C VAL A 39 -7.08 10.61 -4.61
N PHE A 40 -6.30 9.72 -4.00
CA PHE A 40 -6.81 8.57 -3.24
C PHE A 40 -6.81 8.85 -1.75
N SER A 41 -7.98 8.70 -1.11
CA SER A 41 -8.14 8.86 0.33
C SER A 41 -7.67 7.63 1.12
N GLY A 42 -7.32 6.53 0.43
CA GLY A 42 -6.68 5.40 1.07
C GLY A 42 -5.91 4.49 0.13
N VAL A 43 -5.00 3.72 0.70
CA VAL A 43 -4.14 2.78 -0.03
C VAL A 43 -3.99 1.47 0.74
N ILE A 44 -4.01 0.36 0.00
CA ILE A 44 -3.79 -0.99 0.50
C ILE A 44 -2.61 -1.59 -0.27
N SER A 45 -1.50 -1.83 0.41
CA SER A 45 -0.32 -2.48 -0.15
C SER A 45 -0.08 -3.81 0.55
N CYS A 46 -0.40 -4.90 -0.13
CA CYS A 46 -0.22 -6.26 0.38
C CYS A 46 1.04 -6.88 -0.25
N SER A 47 1.96 -7.34 0.59
CA SER A 47 3.24 -7.90 0.18
C SER A 47 3.92 -7.02 -0.86
N GLY A 48 3.86 -5.69 -0.66
CA GLY A 48 4.37 -4.71 -1.62
C GLY A 48 5.85 -4.94 -1.88
N SER A 49 6.29 -4.84 -3.14
CA SER A 49 7.69 -5.01 -3.54
C SER A 49 8.54 -3.80 -3.13
N LEU A 50 8.54 -3.42 -1.86
CA LEU A 50 9.17 -2.21 -1.31
C LEU A 50 10.70 -2.30 -1.27
N TRP A 51 11.25 -3.48 -1.60
CA TRP A 51 12.67 -3.72 -1.83
C TRP A 51 13.13 -3.26 -3.23
N PHE A 52 12.20 -2.96 -4.14
CA PHE A 52 12.52 -2.66 -5.53
C PHE A 52 12.98 -1.21 -5.72
N GLY A 53 14.17 -1.03 -6.29
CA GLY A 53 14.77 0.29 -6.50
C GLY A 53 15.05 1.02 -5.18
N ASP A 54 15.01 2.34 -5.21
CA ASP A 54 15.24 3.21 -4.04
C ASP A 54 13.92 3.64 -3.37
N TRP A 55 12.97 2.71 -3.25
CA TRP A 55 11.61 3.02 -2.81
C TRP A 55 11.54 3.80 -1.49
N ILE A 56 12.33 3.42 -0.48
CA ILE A 56 12.30 4.09 0.83
C ILE A 56 12.77 5.54 0.71
N SER A 57 13.86 5.80 0.00
CA SER A 57 14.34 7.17 -0.22
C SER A 57 13.33 8.01 -1.01
N TYR A 58 12.65 7.39 -1.96
CA TYR A 58 11.52 8.03 -2.64
C TYR A 58 10.41 8.39 -1.64
N ALA A 59 9.92 7.42 -0.85
CA ALA A 59 8.82 7.62 0.10
C ALA A 59 9.15 8.66 1.19
N GLU A 60 10.41 8.76 1.64
CA GLU A 60 10.87 9.77 2.61
C GLU A 60 10.71 11.21 2.12
N SER A 61 10.72 11.43 0.80
CA SER A 61 10.57 12.74 0.18
C SER A 61 9.13 13.11 -0.20
N HIS A 62 8.17 12.23 0.08
CA HIS A 62 6.76 12.43 -0.27
C HIS A 62 5.87 12.46 0.97
N THR A 63 4.73 13.14 0.85
CA THR A 63 3.72 13.22 1.91
C THR A 63 2.43 12.59 1.42
N ALA A 64 1.75 11.88 2.33
CA ALA A 64 0.46 11.28 2.05
C ALA A 64 -0.63 12.33 1.79
N PRO A 65 -1.69 11.97 1.05
CA PRO A 65 -2.89 12.78 0.92
C PRO A 65 -3.51 13.07 2.28
N GLN A 66 -4.11 14.25 2.43
CA GLN A 66 -4.68 14.70 3.69
C GLN A 66 -5.81 13.78 4.18
N ASN A 67 -5.82 13.49 5.49
CA ASN A 67 -6.80 12.65 6.16
C ASN A 67 -6.92 11.25 5.55
N SER A 68 -5.81 10.68 5.08
CA SER A 68 -5.79 9.41 4.36
C SER A 68 -5.69 8.19 5.27
N SER A 69 -5.99 7.01 4.71
CA SER A 69 -5.86 5.71 5.37
C SER A 69 -4.84 4.81 4.68
N VAL A 70 -3.91 4.21 5.43
CA VAL A 70 -2.85 3.35 4.88
C VAL A 70 -2.90 1.94 5.49
N TYR A 71 -3.11 0.93 4.65
CA TYR A 71 -3.04 -0.48 5.05
C TYR A 71 -1.82 -1.13 4.42
N LEU A 72 -0.91 -1.63 5.25
CA LEU A 72 0.22 -2.45 4.83
C LEU A 72 0.05 -3.86 5.33
N SER A 73 0.43 -4.85 4.53
CA SER A 73 0.43 -6.25 4.93
C SER A 73 1.68 -6.95 4.43
N LEU A 74 2.27 -7.84 5.22
CA LEU A 74 3.39 -8.67 4.80
C LEU A 74 3.35 -10.07 5.42
N GLY A 75 3.78 -11.08 4.67
CA GLY A 75 4.00 -12.43 5.17
C GLY A 75 5.26 -12.55 6.03
N ASP A 76 5.17 -13.24 7.17
CA ASP A 76 6.27 -13.42 8.12
C ASP A 76 7.44 -14.29 7.59
N ARG A 77 7.24 -15.00 6.47
CA ARG A 77 8.30 -15.77 5.79
C ARG A 77 8.86 -15.04 4.57
N GLU A 78 8.33 -13.88 4.18
CA GLU A 78 8.82 -13.14 3.00
C GLU A 78 10.22 -12.58 3.21
N GLU A 79 10.55 -12.16 4.43
CA GLU A 79 11.92 -11.74 4.81
C GLU A 79 12.93 -12.89 4.87
N LYS A 80 12.47 -14.14 4.68
CA LYS A 80 13.32 -15.35 4.62
C LYS A 80 13.53 -15.84 3.18
N ALA A 81 13.30 -14.96 2.20
CA ALA A 81 13.54 -15.26 0.80
C ALA A 81 15.02 -15.63 0.56
N ARG A 82 15.27 -16.52 -0.41
CA ARG A 82 16.64 -16.91 -0.79
C ARG A 82 17.42 -15.78 -1.45
N ASP A 83 16.70 -14.95 -2.21
CA ASP A 83 17.26 -13.76 -2.82
C ASP A 83 17.50 -12.70 -1.75
N ARG A 84 18.75 -12.23 -1.62
CA ARG A 84 19.16 -11.30 -0.56
C ARG A 84 18.49 -9.94 -0.71
N ILE A 85 18.18 -9.50 -1.93
CA ILE A 85 17.51 -8.23 -2.17
C ILE A 85 16.04 -8.38 -1.76
N MET A 86 15.37 -9.44 -2.19
CA MET A 86 13.97 -9.66 -1.80
C MET A 86 13.80 -9.89 -0.29
N ALA A 87 14.79 -10.48 0.38
CA ALA A 87 14.77 -10.69 1.82
C ALA A 87 14.70 -9.37 2.62
N THR A 88 15.10 -8.23 2.03
CA THR A 88 14.99 -6.91 2.69
C THR A 88 13.54 -6.41 2.77
N VAL A 89 12.57 -7.06 2.13
CA VAL A 89 11.16 -6.64 2.10
C VAL A 89 10.58 -6.41 3.49
N GLY A 90 11.00 -7.20 4.49
CA GLY A 90 10.60 -7.02 5.88
C GLY A 90 11.04 -5.68 6.44
N ASP A 91 12.31 -5.33 6.25
CA ASP A 91 12.90 -4.08 6.73
C ASP A 91 12.35 -2.88 5.96
N CYS A 92 12.22 -2.98 4.64
CA CYS A 92 11.57 -1.96 3.82
C CYS A 92 10.11 -1.72 4.26
N THR A 93 9.36 -2.78 4.57
CA THR A 93 7.97 -2.63 5.01
C THR A 93 7.86 -2.00 6.39
N ARG A 94 8.73 -2.38 7.34
CA ARG A 94 8.80 -1.72 8.65
C ARG A 94 9.15 -0.25 8.50
N ARG A 95 10.16 0.07 7.69
CA ARG A 95 10.57 1.46 7.44
C ARG A 95 9.48 2.28 6.78
N GLN A 96 8.80 1.74 5.77
CA GLN A 96 7.63 2.39 5.17
C GLN A 96 6.54 2.66 6.21
N TYR A 97 6.28 1.71 7.12
CA TYR A 97 5.29 1.89 8.17
C TYR A 97 5.70 2.98 9.18
N GLU A 98 6.98 3.11 9.50
CA GLU A 98 7.48 4.22 10.33
C GLU A 98 7.21 5.58 9.69
N LEU A 99 7.45 5.71 8.38
CA LEU A 99 7.15 6.95 7.62
C LEU A 99 5.66 7.28 7.70
N VAL A 100 4.81 6.27 7.52
CA VAL A 100 3.35 6.41 7.62
C VAL A 100 2.92 6.83 9.03
N CYS A 101 3.52 6.28 10.08
CA CYS A 101 3.23 6.68 11.47
C CYS A 101 3.66 8.13 11.76
N GLY A 102 4.72 8.62 11.10
CA GLY A 102 5.24 9.97 11.26
C GLY A 102 4.51 11.04 10.43
N ASP A 103 3.72 10.63 9.44
CA ASP A 103 3.03 11.53 8.53
C ASP A 103 1.70 12.02 9.13
N LYS A 104 1.62 13.32 9.40
CA LYS A 104 0.43 13.98 9.99
C LYS A 104 -0.80 13.94 9.09
N ASN A 105 -0.63 13.68 7.79
CA ASN A 105 -1.73 13.57 6.85
C ASN A 105 -2.41 12.19 6.90
N VAL A 106 -1.77 11.19 7.50
CA VAL A 106 -2.35 9.86 7.67
C VAL A 106 -3.17 9.82 8.95
N SER A 107 -4.49 9.69 8.82
CA SER A 107 -5.41 9.64 9.97
C SER A 107 -5.56 8.23 10.54
N ARG A 108 -5.38 7.21 9.70
CA ARG A 108 -5.52 5.80 10.05
C ARG A 108 -4.45 4.98 9.37
N HIS A 109 -3.77 4.12 10.11
CA HIS A 109 -2.81 3.20 9.52
C HIS A 109 -2.76 1.87 10.26
N ILE A 110 -2.35 0.82 9.55
CA ILE A 110 -2.03 -0.47 10.14
C ILE A 110 -0.97 -1.20 9.31
N LEU A 111 -0.08 -1.92 10.00
CA LEU A 111 0.77 -2.95 9.41
C LEU A 111 0.34 -4.31 9.94
N GLU A 112 -0.23 -5.15 9.07
CA GLU A 112 -0.68 -6.50 9.41
C GLU A 112 0.35 -7.56 8.96
N TRP A 113 0.87 -8.32 9.92
CA TRP A 113 1.66 -9.50 9.62
C TRP A 113 0.76 -10.73 9.40
N ASN A 114 1.08 -11.50 8.37
CA ASN A 114 0.34 -12.70 8.00
C ASN A 114 1.27 -13.91 8.04
N GLU A 115 0.75 -15.07 8.44
CA GLU A 115 1.52 -16.31 8.38
C GLU A 115 1.76 -16.71 6.90
N GLY A 116 2.98 -17.14 6.60
CA GLY A 116 3.37 -17.67 5.30
C GLY A 116 4.18 -16.70 4.43
N GLY A 117 4.48 -17.15 3.22
CA GLY A 117 5.26 -16.40 2.24
C GLY A 117 4.41 -15.57 1.28
N HIS A 118 5.05 -15.13 0.20
CA HIS A 118 4.50 -14.17 -0.76
C HIS A 118 3.23 -14.64 -1.47
N PHE A 119 3.08 -15.94 -1.73
CA PHE A 119 1.97 -16.48 -2.51
C PHE A 119 0.83 -17.05 -1.64
N ASN A 120 0.91 -16.87 -0.32
CA ASN A 120 -0.07 -17.40 0.62
C ASN A 120 -1.27 -16.45 0.76
N GLU A 121 -2.45 -16.92 0.34
CA GLU A 121 -3.75 -16.25 0.51
C GLU A 121 -3.82 -14.79 0.00
N PRO A 122 -3.34 -14.46 -1.22
CA PRO A 122 -3.28 -13.08 -1.70
C PRO A 122 -4.65 -12.39 -1.73
N GLU A 123 -5.68 -13.09 -2.19
CA GLU A 123 -7.07 -12.59 -2.25
C GLU A 123 -7.60 -12.24 -0.85
N LYS A 124 -7.34 -13.09 0.14
CA LYS A 124 -7.77 -12.89 1.53
C LYS A 124 -7.06 -11.69 2.15
N ARG A 125 -5.76 -11.50 1.89
CA ARG A 125 -4.98 -10.36 2.38
C ARG A 125 -5.53 -9.05 1.82
N ILE A 126 -5.83 -9.00 0.51
CA ILE A 126 -6.49 -7.84 -0.11
C ILE A 126 -7.88 -7.61 0.49
N ALA A 127 -8.69 -8.66 0.64
CA ALA A 127 -10.04 -8.55 1.22
C ALA A 127 -10.03 -8.01 2.67
N LYS A 128 -9.04 -8.41 3.49
CA LYS A 128 -8.83 -7.84 4.83
C LYS A 128 -8.54 -6.33 4.77
N GLY A 129 -7.65 -5.92 3.85
CA GLY A 129 -7.33 -4.51 3.62
C GLY A 129 -8.56 -3.70 3.23
N ILE A 130 -9.35 -4.20 2.25
CA ILE A 130 -10.59 -3.55 1.83
C ILE A 130 -11.55 -3.43 3.02
N ARG A 131 -11.78 -4.52 3.77
CA ARG A 131 -12.65 -4.52 4.95
C ARG A 131 -12.20 -3.52 6.01
N TRP A 132 -10.91 -3.30 6.18
CA TRP A 132 -10.39 -2.33 7.14
C TRP A 132 -10.58 -0.89 6.67
N CYS A 133 -10.38 -0.61 5.38
CA CYS A 133 -10.54 0.74 4.81
C CYS A 133 -11.99 1.21 4.70
N VAL A 134 -12.94 0.31 4.48
CA VAL A 134 -14.37 0.68 4.31
C VAL A 134 -15.16 0.73 5.63
N LYS A 135 -14.55 0.35 6.74
CA LYS A 135 -15.10 0.53 8.09
C LYS A 135 -14.73 1.90 8.62
#